data_AF-A0A938NPY2-F1
#
_entry.id   AF-A0A938NPY2-F1
#
_cell.length_a   1.000
_cell.length_b   1.000
_cell.length_c   1.000
_cell.angle_alpha   90.00
_cell.angle_beta   90.00
_cell.angle_gamma   90.00
#
_symmetry.space_group_name_H-M   'P 1'
#
loop_
_entity.id
_entity.type
_entity.pdbx_description
1 polymer ?
#
loop_
_entity_poly.entity_id
_entity_poly.type
_entity_poly.pdbx_seq_one_letter_code
_entity_poly.pdbx_strand_id
1 'polypeptide(L)'
;MNKYSFILTFWSLCAGVVLAQSESGGFDFSTLKNRAQNLAVLPYTPTDQSLPEELQLFDYDDMRNVRFDPKSAIWRMERLPFQAQFIHRGGKQVGRIKVNYIENGQVEPILFSKNLFNYSQVKLTGTLPEDLGFNGFRLHYPLNSQEYLDF
;
A
#
# COMPACT_ATOMS: atom_id res chain seq x y z
N MET A 1 -30.20 31.43 50.63
CA MET A 1 -30.11 30.00 50.99
C MET A 1 -30.52 29.20 49.77
N ASN A 2 -29.56 28.80 48.94
CA ASN A 2 -29.66 27.71 47.95
C ASN A 2 -28.29 27.57 47.29
N LYS A 3 -27.56 26.52 47.66
CA LYS A 3 -26.29 26.12 47.05
C LYS A 3 -26.60 24.90 46.18
N TYR A 4 -26.69 25.09 44.87
CA TYR A 4 -26.71 23.96 43.93
C TYR A 4 -25.28 23.69 43.47
N SER A 5 -24.78 22.55 43.94
CA SER A 5 -23.54 21.90 43.56
C SER A 5 -23.69 21.33 42.14
N PHE A 6 -22.85 21.77 41.20
CA PHE A 6 -22.67 21.10 39.91
C PHE A 6 -21.36 20.33 39.97
N ILE A 7 -21.44 19.00 40.05
CA ILE A 7 -20.30 18.11 39.86
C ILE A 7 -20.17 17.90 38.35
N LEU A 8 -19.19 18.57 37.72
CA LEU A 8 -18.74 18.25 36.38
C LEU A 8 -17.77 17.06 36.46
N THR A 9 -18.26 15.86 36.23
CA THR A 9 -17.40 14.69 36.00
C THR A 9 -16.93 14.72 34.53
N PHE A 10 -15.75 15.29 34.29
CA PHE A 10 -15.09 15.26 32.99
C PHE A 10 -14.52 13.86 32.76
N TRP A 11 -15.20 13.04 31.97
CA TRP A 11 -14.62 11.82 31.42
C TRP A 11 -13.64 12.22 30.31
N SER A 12 -12.35 12.24 30.63
CA SER A 12 -11.30 12.48 29.65
C SER A 12 -11.19 11.24 28.76
N LEU A 13 -11.78 11.34 27.57
CA LEU A 13 -11.62 10.39 26.48
C LEU A 13 -10.20 10.56 25.93
N CYS A 14 -9.22 9.85 26.50
CA CYS A 14 -7.89 9.74 25.90
C CYS A 14 -8.03 8.89 24.62
N ALA A 15 -8.26 9.55 23.49
CA ALA A 15 -8.03 8.98 22.18
C ALA A 15 -6.53 8.71 22.05
N GLY A 16 -6.11 7.50 22.36
CA GLY A 16 -4.74 7.05 22.17
C GLY A 16 -4.43 7.00 20.69
N VAL A 17 -3.83 8.07 20.16
CA VAL A 17 -3.06 7.98 18.92
C VAL A 17 -1.86 7.12 19.25
N VAL A 18 -1.90 5.85 18.83
CA VAL A 18 -0.72 4.98 18.88
C VAL A 18 0.24 5.48 17.80
N LEU A 19 1.11 6.41 18.17
CA LEU A 19 2.32 6.68 17.41
C LEU A 19 3.19 5.43 17.55
N ALA A 20 3.42 4.74 16.44
CA ALA A 20 4.39 3.66 16.39
C ALA A 20 5.75 4.24 16.83
N GLN A 21 6.25 3.81 17.98
CA GLN A 21 7.60 4.14 18.42
C GLN A 21 8.58 3.56 17.41
N SER A 22 9.35 4.41 16.74
CA SER A 22 10.58 3.95 16.08
C SER A 22 11.55 3.53 17.18
N GLU A 23 11.85 2.23 17.29
CA GLU A 23 13.02 1.80 18.05
C GLU A 23 14.24 2.59 17.55
N SER A 24 15.17 2.93 18.44
CA SER A 24 16.33 3.79 18.13
C SER A 24 17.39 3.12 17.24
N GLY A 25 17.01 2.10 16.48
CA GLY A 25 17.77 1.48 15.41
C GLY A 25 16.91 1.47 14.15
N GLY A 26 17.49 1.75 13.00
CA GLY A 26 16.77 1.68 11.72
C GLY A 26 16.18 0.28 11.48
N PHE A 27 15.21 0.20 10.57
CA PHE A 27 14.54 -1.06 10.22
C PHE A 27 15.55 -2.10 9.72
N ASP A 28 15.48 -3.29 10.31
CA ASP A 28 16.25 -4.45 9.90
C ASP A 28 15.41 -5.74 9.92
N PHE A 29 16.09 -6.87 9.68
CA PHE A 29 15.43 -8.18 9.70
C PHE A 29 14.90 -8.56 11.10
N SER A 30 15.56 -8.13 12.17
CA SER A 30 15.13 -8.38 13.55
C SER A 30 13.83 -7.62 13.84
N THR A 31 13.71 -6.37 13.40
CA THR A 31 12.46 -5.59 13.45
C THR A 31 11.32 -6.34 12.77
N LEU A 32 11.55 -6.88 11.57
CA LEU A 32 10.54 -7.65 10.83
C LEU A 32 10.14 -8.93 11.57
N LYS A 33 11.12 -9.69 12.07
CA LYS A 33 10.89 -10.94 12.80
C LYS A 33 10.10 -10.71 14.08
N ASN A 34 10.47 -9.70 14.88
CA ASN A 34 9.78 -9.35 16.11
C ASN A 34 8.33 -8.95 15.83
N ARG A 35 8.09 -8.15 14.77
CA ARG A 35 6.73 -7.80 14.34
C ARG A 35 5.92 -9.03 13.96
N ALA A 36 6.49 -9.96 13.21
CA ALA A 36 5.81 -11.19 12.81
C ALA A 36 5.45 -12.07 14.02
N GLN A 37 6.37 -12.23 14.99
CA GLN A 37 6.13 -12.97 16.23
C GLN A 37 5.00 -12.35 17.06
N ASN A 38 5.00 -11.01 17.19
CA ASN A 38 3.94 -10.29 17.92
C ASN A 38 2.57 -10.43 17.26
N LEU A 39 2.51 -10.47 15.92
CA LEU A 39 1.24 -10.68 15.20
C LEU A 39 0.76 -12.13 15.26
N ALA A 40 1.66 -13.11 15.36
CA ALA A 40 1.32 -14.53 15.34
C ALA A 40 0.51 -14.99 16.56
N VAL A 41 0.58 -14.25 17.68
CA VAL A 41 -0.17 -14.55 18.92
C VAL A 41 -1.52 -13.83 19.01
N LEU A 42 -1.84 -12.98 18.03
CA LEU A 42 -3.09 -12.23 18.00
C LEU A 42 -4.11 -12.91 17.08
N PRO A 43 -5.43 -12.69 17.29
CA PRO A 43 -6.44 -13.11 16.32
C PRO A 43 -6.17 -12.53 14.94
N TYR A 44 -6.39 -13.34 13.90
CA TYR A 44 -6.24 -12.90 12.52
C TYR A 44 -7.17 -11.73 12.21
N THR A 45 -6.62 -10.68 11.59
CA THR A 45 -7.37 -9.53 11.08
C THR A 45 -7.27 -9.53 9.55
N PRO A 46 -8.39 -9.65 8.82
CA PRO A 46 -8.35 -9.62 7.36
C PRO A 46 -7.89 -8.26 6.85
N THR A 47 -7.15 -8.27 5.73
CA THR A 47 -6.78 -7.03 5.02
C THR A 47 -8.00 -6.38 4.40
N ASP A 48 -7.97 -5.06 4.26
CA ASP A 48 -8.97 -4.31 3.49
C ASP A 48 -9.05 -4.85 2.04
N GLN A 49 -10.26 -5.24 1.64
CA GLN A 49 -10.60 -5.71 0.30
C GLN A 49 -11.62 -4.79 -0.39
N SER A 50 -11.96 -3.66 0.22
CA SER A 50 -12.94 -2.72 -0.34
C SER A 50 -12.42 -2.09 -1.63
N LEU A 51 -13.29 -2.04 -2.64
CA LEU A 51 -13.07 -1.39 -3.92
C LEU A 51 -14.37 -0.73 -4.38
N PRO A 52 -14.31 0.35 -5.17
CA PRO A 52 -15.44 0.83 -5.95
C PRO A 52 -16.07 -0.31 -6.77
N GLU A 53 -17.40 -0.34 -6.87
CA GLU A 53 -18.15 -1.40 -7.57
C GLU A 53 -17.65 -1.62 -9.00
N GLU A 54 -17.38 -0.54 -9.73
CA GLU A 54 -16.83 -0.58 -11.09
C GLU A 54 -15.51 -1.37 -11.19
N LEU A 55 -14.63 -1.25 -10.19
CA LEU A 55 -13.38 -2.02 -10.16
C LEU A 55 -13.59 -3.48 -9.74
N GLN A 56 -14.64 -3.80 -8.97
CA GLN A 56 -14.97 -5.18 -8.60
C GLN A 56 -15.47 -5.98 -9.80
N LEU A 57 -16.09 -5.29 -10.77
CA LEU A 57 -16.66 -5.88 -11.98
C LEU A 57 -15.63 -6.10 -13.10
N PHE A 58 -14.38 -5.64 -12.93
CA PHE A 58 -13.32 -5.83 -13.91
C PHE A 58 -13.13 -7.31 -14.23
N ASP A 59 -13.25 -7.64 -15.51
CA ASP A 59 -12.94 -8.96 -16.03
C ASP A 59 -11.44 -9.10 -16.33
N TYR A 60 -11.07 -10.20 -16.99
CA TYR A 60 -9.68 -10.44 -17.36
C TYR A 60 -9.11 -9.38 -18.31
N ASP A 61 -9.90 -8.96 -19.30
CA ASP A 61 -9.44 -7.99 -20.29
C ASP A 61 -9.32 -6.60 -19.69
N ASP A 62 -10.24 -6.21 -18.80
CA ASP A 62 -10.12 -4.97 -18.02
C ASP A 62 -8.82 -4.96 -17.21
N MET A 63 -8.59 -6.02 -16.42
CA MET A 63 -7.38 -6.12 -15.59
C MET A 63 -6.09 -6.10 -16.42
N ARG A 64 -6.08 -6.72 -17.60
CA ARG A 64 -4.93 -6.69 -18.52
C ARG A 64 -4.70 -5.32 -19.15
N ASN A 65 -5.76 -4.54 -19.31
CA ASN A 65 -5.73 -3.23 -19.96
C ASN A 65 -5.43 -2.08 -19.01
N VAL A 66 -5.58 -2.27 -17.69
CA VAL A 66 -4.99 -1.37 -16.69
C VAL A 66 -3.48 -1.59 -16.63
N ARG A 67 -2.71 -0.69 -17.24
CA ARG A 67 -1.26 -0.84 -17.38
C ARG A 67 -0.51 0.14 -16.49
N PHE A 68 0.42 -0.35 -15.68
CA PHE A 68 1.38 0.50 -14.99
C PHE A 68 2.21 1.29 -16.04
N ASP A 69 2.45 2.59 -15.79
CA ASP A 69 3.34 3.40 -16.63
C ASP A 69 4.81 3.06 -16.32
N PRO A 70 5.55 2.41 -17.25
CA PRO A 70 6.94 2.03 -17.00
C PRO A 70 7.87 3.22 -16.73
N LYS A 71 7.48 4.44 -17.11
CA LYS A 71 8.25 5.66 -16.80
C LYS A 71 8.22 6.00 -15.31
N SER A 72 7.22 5.53 -14.58
CA SER A 72 7.02 5.72 -13.14
C SER A 72 7.59 4.58 -12.29
N ALA A 73 8.31 3.63 -12.91
CA ALA A 73 8.90 2.50 -12.20
C ALA A 73 9.94 2.97 -11.17
N ILE A 74 9.92 2.36 -9.99
CA ILE A 74 10.92 2.63 -8.95
C ILE A 74 12.28 2.14 -9.44
N TRP A 75 13.34 2.89 -9.11
CA TRP A 75 14.74 2.63 -9.50
C TRP A 75 15.08 2.85 -10.98
N ARG A 76 14.11 3.32 -11.77
CA ARG A 76 14.34 3.61 -13.19
C ARG A 76 15.36 4.72 -13.39
N MET A 77 15.30 5.80 -12.62
CA MET A 77 16.15 6.97 -12.81
C MET A 77 17.56 6.74 -12.25
N GLU A 78 17.67 5.85 -11.29
CA GLU A 78 18.88 5.39 -10.61
C GLU A 78 19.70 4.44 -11.51
N ARG A 79 19.13 3.97 -12.62
CA ARG A 79 19.77 3.06 -13.59
C ARG A 79 20.29 1.78 -12.93
N LEU A 80 19.56 1.29 -11.92
CA LEU A 80 19.82 -0.02 -11.34
C LEU A 80 19.48 -1.12 -12.35
N PRO A 81 20.09 -2.31 -12.24
CA PRO A 81 19.77 -3.43 -13.12
C PRO A 81 18.38 -4.01 -12.85
N PHE A 82 17.67 -3.53 -11.82
CA PHE A 82 16.29 -3.89 -11.55
C PHE A 82 15.40 -2.66 -11.40
N GLN A 83 14.13 -2.82 -11.71
CA GLN A 83 13.08 -1.80 -11.52
C GLN A 83 11.87 -2.45 -10.87
N ALA A 84 11.13 -1.71 -10.05
CA ALA A 84 9.87 -2.20 -9.48
C ALA A 84 8.67 -1.52 -10.13
N GLN A 85 7.64 -2.32 -10.43
CA GLN A 85 6.34 -1.86 -10.89
C GLN A 85 5.25 -2.41 -9.97
N PHE A 86 4.10 -1.74 -9.94
CA PHE A 86 3.00 -2.10 -9.05
C PHE A 86 1.81 -2.70 -9.79
N ILE A 87 1.06 -3.53 -9.09
CA ILE A 87 -0.13 -4.22 -9.61
C ILE A 87 -1.37 -3.52 -9.06
N HIS A 88 -2.25 -3.11 -9.98
CA HIS A 88 -3.52 -2.47 -9.65
C HIS A 88 -4.50 -3.46 -9.01
N ARG A 89 -5.41 -2.98 -8.16
CA ARG A 89 -6.49 -3.79 -7.57
C ARG A 89 -7.71 -3.79 -8.50
N GLY A 90 -8.41 -4.90 -8.60
CA GLY A 90 -9.63 -5.01 -9.42
C GLY A 90 -10.02 -6.46 -9.69
N GLY A 91 -11.28 -6.69 -10.06
CA GLY A 91 -11.83 -8.02 -10.26
C GLY A 91 -11.55 -8.92 -9.06
N LYS A 92 -10.82 -10.02 -9.29
CA LYS A 92 -10.41 -10.97 -8.23
C LYS A 92 -9.20 -10.50 -7.40
N GLN A 93 -8.47 -9.49 -7.85
CA GLN A 93 -7.28 -8.94 -7.19
C GLN A 93 -7.66 -7.84 -6.18
N VAL A 94 -8.50 -8.20 -5.21
CA VAL A 94 -9.06 -7.25 -4.22
C VAL A 94 -8.14 -6.96 -3.04
N GLY A 95 -7.19 -7.86 -2.74
CA GLY A 95 -6.29 -7.69 -1.58
C GLY A 95 -5.47 -6.40 -1.67
N ARG A 96 -5.29 -5.71 -0.54
CA ARG A 96 -4.47 -4.51 -0.41
C ARG A 96 -3.17 -4.82 0.33
N ILE A 97 -2.04 -4.48 -0.27
CA ILE A 97 -0.71 -4.55 0.38
C ILE A 97 -0.18 -3.16 0.71
N LYS A 98 0.68 -3.10 1.73
CA LYS A 98 1.53 -1.93 2.01
C LYS A 98 2.92 -2.21 1.47
N VAL A 99 3.49 -1.25 0.73
CA VAL A 99 4.86 -1.34 0.23
C VAL A 99 5.67 -0.22 0.87
N ASN A 100 6.86 -0.55 1.36
CA ASN A 100 7.80 0.44 1.87
C ASN A 100 9.14 0.30 1.11
N TYR A 101 9.75 1.43 0.79
CA TYR A 101 11.14 1.55 0.44
C TYR A 101 11.97 1.61 1.72
N ILE A 102 13.07 0.84 1.78
CA ILE A 102 13.93 0.80 2.96
C ILE A 102 15.36 1.03 2.52
N GLU A 103 15.97 2.11 3.01
CA GLU A 103 17.36 2.47 2.71
C GLU A 103 18.06 2.95 3.98
N ASN A 104 19.22 2.35 4.29
CA ASN A 104 19.99 2.66 5.51
C ASN A 104 19.14 2.60 6.80
N GLY A 105 18.20 1.66 6.85
CA GLY A 105 17.26 1.47 7.96
C GLY A 105 16.15 2.53 8.05
N GLN A 106 16.08 3.50 7.13
CA GLN A 106 14.95 4.42 7.02
C GLN A 106 13.84 3.76 6.22
N VAL A 107 12.60 3.92 6.67
CA VAL A 107 11.41 3.33 6.04
C VAL A 107 10.57 4.44 5.44
N GLU A 108 10.38 4.40 4.13
CA GLU A 108 9.51 5.33 3.41
C GLU A 108 8.35 4.58 2.74
N PRO A 109 7.09 4.98 2.96
CA PRO A 109 5.97 4.34 2.32
C PRO A 109 5.94 4.66 0.82
N ILE A 110 5.75 3.64 -0.02
CA ILE A 110 5.43 3.86 -1.42
C ILE A 110 3.91 3.95 -1.53
N LEU A 111 3.42 5.16 -1.79
CA LEU A 111 2.00 5.45 -1.84
C LEU A 111 1.42 5.09 -3.21
N PHE A 112 0.18 4.61 -3.19
CA PHE A 112 -0.60 4.47 -4.41
C PHE A 112 -0.89 5.86 -4.99
N SER A 113 -0.87 5.93 -6.32
CA SER A 113 -1.50 7.01 -7.07
C SER A 113 -2.12 6.40 -8.32
N LYS A 114 -3.35 6.79 -8.64
CA LYS A 114 -4.01 6.40 -9.90
C LYS A 114 -3.18 6.80 -11.13
N ASN A 115 -2.37 7.86 -11.03
CA ASN A 115 -1.51 8.34 -12.13
C ASN A 115 -0.34 7.40 -12.45
N LEU A 116 -0.07 6.40 -11.61
CA LEU A 116 0.88 5.33 -11.92
C LEU A 116 0.35 4.36 -12.98
N PHE A 117 -0.94 4.44 -13.32
CA PHE A 117 -1.62 3.52 -14.22
C PHE A 117 -2.29 4.24 -15.38
N ASN A 118 -2.28 3.58 -16.53
CA ASN A 118 -3.00 3.99 -17.72
C ASN A 118 -4.31 3.20 -17.81
N TYR A 119 -5.42 3.94 -17.86
CA TYR A 119 -6.78 3.40 -17.96
C TYR A 119 -7.42 3.64 -19.33
N SER A 120 -6.67 4.09 -20.34
CA SER A 120 -7.23 4.48 -21.66
C SER A 120 -7.92 3.34 -22.42
N GLN A 121 -7.64 2.09 -22.04
CA GLN A 121 -8.23 0.88 -22.64
C GLN A 121 -9.28 0.21 -21.77
N VAL A 122 -9.69 0.83 -20.65
CA VAL A 122 -10.79 0.38 -19.82
C VAL A 122 -11.87 1.45 -19.75
N LYS A 123 -13.13 1.02 -19.64
CA LYS A 123 -14.26 1.94 -19.48
C LYS A 123 -14.43 2.22 -18.00
N LEU A 124 -14.14 3.46 -17.60
CA LEU A 124 -14.44 3.99 -16.28
C LEU A 124 -15.55 5.03 -16.41
N THR A 125 -16.58 4.91 -15.59
CA THR A 125 -17.78 5.76 -15.56
C THR A 125 -17.71 6.79 -14.44
N GLY A 126 -16.87 6.55 -13.42
CA GLY A 126 -16.66 7.44 -12.29
C GLY A 126 -15.22 7.94 -12.13
N THR A 127 -15.03 8.80 -11.13
CA THR A 127 -13.69 9.17 -10.66
C THR A 127 -13.20 8.12 -9.67
N LEU A 128 -12.01 7.57 -9.90
CA LEU A 128 -11.37 6.65 -8.96
C LEU A 128 -10.89 7.39 -7.69
N PRO A 129 -10.98 6.75 -6.51
CA PRO A 129 -10.33 7.25 -5.29
C PRO A 129 -8.84 7.54 -5.50
N GLU A 130 -8.32 8.53 -4.77
CA GLU A 130 -6.88 8.87 -4.83
C GLU A 130 -5.98 7.75 -4.32
N ASP A 131 -6.45 6.98 -3.32
CA ASP A 131 -5.74 5.86 -2.73
C ASP A 131 -6.59 4.59 -2.76
N LEU A 132 -6.32 3.74 -3.75
CA LEU A 132 -6.84 2.37 -3.79
C LEU A 132 -5.87 1.38 -3.13
N GLY A 133 -4.61 1.75 -2.90
CA GLY A 133 -3.54 0.81 -2.57
C GLY A 133 -3.19 -0.16 -3.72
N PHE A 134 -2.14 -0.93 -3.52
CA PHE A 134 -1.65 -1.91 -4.50
C PHE A 134 -2.16 -3.32 -4.17
N ASN A 135 -2.35 -4.15 -5.19
CA ASN A 135 -2.56 -5.59 -4.99
C ASN A 135 -1.24 -6.35 -4.81
N GLY A 136 -0.19 -5.85 -5.46
CA GLY A 136 1.11 -6.51 -5.53
C GLY A 136 2.16 -5.59 -6.15
N PHE A 137 3.35 -6.15 -6.33
CA PHE A 137 4.42 -5.54 -7.11
C PHE A 137 5.16 -6.64 -7.89
N ARG A 138 5.90 -6.22 -8.92
CA ARG A 138 6.80 -7.08 -9.70
C ARG A 138 8.16 -6.43 -9.84
N LEU A 139 9.19 -7.25 -9.90
CA LEU A 139 10.56 -6.81 -10.16
C LEU A 139 10.91 -7.15 -11.60
N HIS A 140 11.48 -6.16 -12.27
CA HIS A 140 11.97 -6.29 -13.63
C HIS A 140 13.50 -6.41 -13.60
N TYR A 141 14.09 -7.33 -14.33
CA TYR A 141 15.55 -7.55 -14.41
C TYR A 141 15.95 -8.07 -15.81
N PRO A 142 17.14 -7.77 -16.35
CA PRO A 142 17.61 -8.28 -17.63
C PRO A 142 18.03 -9.76 -17.50
N LEU A 143 17.05 -10.65 -17.42
CA LEU A 143 17.29 -12.08 -17.23
C LEU A 143 17.71 -12.75 -18.54
N ASN A 144 17.02 -12.40 -19.63
CA ASN A 144 17.24 -13.02 -20.94
C ASN A 144 18.19 -12.23 -21.84
N SER A 145 18.23 -10.89 -21.71
CA SER A 145 19.13 -10.01 -22.48
C SER A 145 19.38 -8.69 -21.75
N GLN A 146 20.45 -7.98 -22.10
CA GLN A 146 20.75 -6.66 -21.50
C GLN A 146 19.82 -5.53 -22.00
N GLU A 147 19.09 -5.75 -23.10
CA GLU A 147 18.28 -4.72 -23.75
C GLU A 147 16.82 -4.70 -23.24
N TYR A 148 16.38 -5.76 -22.55
CA TYR A 148 15.01 -5.94 -22.11
C TYR A 148 14.95 -6.33 -20.64
N LEU A 149 14.01 -5.75 -19.89
CA LEU A 149 13.78 -6.10 -18.50
C LEU A 149 12.57 -7.01 -18.36
N ASP A 150 12.84 -8.30 -18.14
CA ASP A 150 11.88 -9.38 -17.90
C ASP A 150 11.26 -9.28 -16.50
N PHE A 151 10.07 -9.86 -16.28
CA PHE A 151 9.37 -9.90 -14.99
C PHE A 151 8.60 -11.20 -14.78
#